data_AF-A0A9Q0SQX8-F1
#
_entry.id   AF-A0A9Q0SQX8-F1
#
_cell.length_a   1.000
_cell.length_b   1.000
_cell.length_c   1.000
_cell.angle_alpha   90.00
_cell.angle_beta   90.00
_cell.angle_gamma   90.00
#
_symmetry.space_group_name_H-M   'P 1'
#
loop_
_entity.id
_entity.type
_entity.pdbx_description
1 polymer ?
#
loop_
_entity_poly.entity_id
_entity_poly.type
_entity_poly.pdbx_seq_one_letter_code
_entity_poly.pdbx_strand_id
1 'polypeptide(L)'
;MAKRGTKLIGWHGLQNCRVPVVWNSFESLQLRPTVELRNGTDVIWQIPSLPKAVLFVAHGCNGGAVNFWDRSSSCPNCIGLPEERLLVLHALARKFAVITISSAGRCWTLGEERIIVKNIIQWWALTHNLESLPLVALGASSGGYFVSALATNLRQQKISEFIEVLKNKGIDAEEVECMEFPLSPSFLADRIPGMNQNVSAKLFELFQVKSFVDGNGYMKKDGRATRWKEALRECKNLVLDKSMVQHVQEELNLAFAYHEMTSLQSEQIFKWFESHLN
;
A
#
# COMPACT_ATOMS: atom_id res chain seq x y z
N MET A 1 2.86 34.57 -20.73
CA MET A 1 2.31 34.78 -22.09
C MET A 1 1.14 33.83 -22.28
N ALA A 2 0.02 34.32 -22.80
CA ALA A 2 -1.25 33.61 -22.86
C ALA A 2 -1.28 32.44 -23.87
N LYS A 3 -2.04 31.39 -23.55
CA LYS A 3 -3.09 30.85 -24.45
C LYS A 3 -4.21 30.18 -23.63
N ARG A 4 -5.43 30.69 -23.79
CA ARG A 4 -6.73 30.14 -23.35
C ARG A 4 -7.22 29.09 -24.35
N GLY A 5 -7.96 28.09 -23.85
CA GLY A 5 -8.89 27.22 -24.61
C GLY A 5 -8.21 25.96 -25.15
N THR A 6 -8.58 24.75 -24.72
CA THR A 6 -9.95 24.20 -24.83
C THR A 6 -10.22 23.04 -23.85
N LYS A 7 -11.41 23.10 -23.22
CA LYS A 7 -12.24 22.06 -22.55
C LYS A 7 -11.61 21.15 -21.47
N LEU A 8 -11.74 21.62 -20.22
CA LEU A 8 -11.96 20.74 -19.08
C LEU A 8 -13.21 19.88 -19.31
N ILE A 9 -13.04 18.56 -19.27
CA ILE A 9 -14.14 17.61 -19.07
C ILE A 9 -14.25 17.43 -17.57
N GLY A 10 -15.18 18.17 -16.96
CA GLY A 10 -15.59 17.91 -15.59
C GLY A 10 -16.42 16.63 -15.57
N TRP A 11 -15.94 15.61 -14.90
CA TRP A 11 -16.78 14.48 -14.54
C TRP A 11 -17.51 14.82 -13.24
N HIS A 12 -18.81 15.12 -13.36
CA HIS A 12 -19.76 15.05 -12.26
C HIS A 12 -20.50 13.72 -12.39
N GLY A 13 -19.86 12.66 -11.93
CA GLY A 13 -20.55 11.42 -11.64
C GLY A 13 -20.85 11.37 -10.16
N LEU A 14 -22.13 11.38 -9.82
CA LEU A 14 -22.60 10.53 -8.73
C LEU A 14 -22.38 9.09 -9.18
N GLN A 15 -21.16 8.58 -9.01
CA GLN A 15 -20.88 7.17 -9.22
C GLN A 15 -21.24 6.48 -7.93
N ASN A 16 -22.21 5.57 -8.01
CA ASN A 16 -22.44 4.59 -6.95
C ASN A 16 -21.07 4.10 -6.47
N CYS A 17 -20.75 4.29 -5.18
CA CYS A 17 -19.53 3.85 -4.50
C CYS A 17 -19.44 2.31 -4.39
N ARG A 18 -19.78 1.60 -5.46
CA ARG A 18 -19.55 0.18 -5.69
C ARG A 18 -18.73 0.06 -6.97
N VAL A 19 -17.53 0.65 -6.99
CA VAL A 19 -16.52 0.13 -7.91
C VAL A 19 -16.32 -1.33 -7.47
N PRO A 20 -16.58 -2.34 -8.31
CA PRO A 20 -16.28 -3.71 -7.95
C PRO A 20 -14.81 -3.76 -7.53
N VAL A 21 -14.50 -4.36 -6.39
CA VAL A 21 -13.10 -4.65 -6.05
C VAL A 21 -12.58 -5.55 -7.15
N VAL A 22 -11.76 -4.99 -8.04
CA VAL A 22 -11.14 -5.75 -9.13
C VAL A 22 -9.97 -6.50 -8.53
N TRP A 23 -10.19 -7.79 -8.31
CA TRP A 23 -9.17 -8.73 -7.89
C TRP A 23 -8.18 -8.93 -9.05
N ASN A 24 -7.03 -8.27 -9.00
CA ASN A 24 -6.00 -8.48 -10.00
C ASN A 24 -5.30 -9.80 -9.72
N SER A 25 -5.34 -10.72 -10.68
CA SER A 25 -4.55 -11.94 -10.60
C SER A 25 -3.13 -11.65 -11.08
N PHE A 26 -2.18 -11.73 -10.16
CA PHE A 26 -0.75 -11.63 -10.44
C PHE A 26 -0.13 -13.03 -10.54
N GLU A 27 -0.88 -14.04 -10.97
CA GLU A 27 -0.51 -15.46 -10.87
C GLU A 27 0.84 -15.80 -11.51
N SER A 28 1.28 -15.05 -12.53
CA SER A 28 2.58 -15.23 -13.18
C SER A 28 3.72 -14.38 -12.60
N LEU A 29 3.42 -13.39 -11.75
CA LEU A 29 4.39 -12.45 -11.21
C LEU A 29 4.80 -12.83 -9.80
N GLN A 30 6.09 -13.13 -9.62
CA GLN A 30 6.67 -13.48 -8.33
C GLN A 30 7.52 -12.34 -7.78
N LEU A 31 7.37 -12.05 -6.49
CA LEU A 31 8.27 -11.17 -5.77
C LEU A 31 9.58 -11.92 -5.49
N ARG A 32 10.66 -11.42 -6.10
CA ARG A 32 12.03 -11.92 -5.97
C ARG A 32 12.93 -10.73 -5.61
N PRO A 33 12.79 -10.20 -4.38
CA PRO A 33 13.51 -9.01 -3.99
C PRO A 33 15.01 -9.25 -3.88
N THR A 34 15.77 -8.19 -4.15
CA THR A 34 17.14 -8.02 -3.63
C THR A 34 17.08 -7.23 -2.34
N VAL A 35 17.85 -7.65 -1.34
CA VAL A 35 17.90 -7.06 0.00
C VAL A 35 19.32 -6.57 0.26
N GLU A 36 19.47 -5.31 0.68
CA GLU A 36 20.73 -4.74 1.14
C GLU A 36 20.51 -3.96 2.43
N LEU A 37 21.46 -4.07 3.36
CA LEU A 37 21.51 -3.22 4.54
C LEU A 37 22.45 -2.05 4.26
N ARG A 38 21.90 -0.82 4.29
CA ARG A 38 22.68 0.38 4.00
C ARG A 38 22.42 1.45 5.05
N ASN A 39 23.48 1.96 5.67
CA ASN A 39 23.38 2.91 6.80
C ASN A 39 22.45 2.41 7.93
N GLY A 40 22.50 1.11 8.23
CA GLY A 40 21.61 0.49 9.23
C GLY A 40 20.15 0.40 8.83
N THR A 41 19.82 0.62 7.55
CA THR A 41 18.46 0.63 7.01
C THR A 41 18.27 -0.48 5.99
N ASP A 42 17.17 -1.23 6.08
CA ASP A 42 16.80 -2.20 5.05
C ASP A 42 16.39 -1.48 3.77
N VAL A 43 17.08 -1.81 2.67
CA VAL A 43 16.78 -1.37 1.32
C VAL A 43 16.42 -2.62 0.52
N ILE A 44 15.17 -2.70 0.07
CA ILE A 44 14.65 -3.87 -0.62
C ILE A 44 14.01 -3.45 -1.94
N TRP A 45 14.38 -4.11 -3.03
CA TRP A 45 13.95 -3.72 -4.37
C TRP A 45 13.76 -4.88 -5.34
N GLN A 46 13.04 -4.61 -6.42
CA GLN A 46 12.97 -5.47 -7.61
C GLN A 46 12.84 -4.61 -8.86
N ILE A 47 13.61 -4.93 -9.89
CA ILE A 47 13.63 -4.21 -11.17
C ILE A 47 13.03 -5.13 -12.24
N PRO A 48 11.92 -4.75 -12.90
CA PRO A 48 11.37 -5.52 -14.00
C PRO A 48 12.22 -5.34 -15.26
N SER A 49 12.05 -6.24 -16.24
CA SER A 49 12.66 -6.02 -17.57
C SER A 49 12.06 -4.77 -18.24
N LEU A 50 12.93 -3.94 -18.82
CA LEU A 50 12.58 -2.68 -19.47
C LEU A 50 11.78 -1.74 -18.54
N PRO A 51 12.38 -1.28 -17.42
CA PRO A 51 11.69 -0.39 -16.50
C PRO A 51 11.40 0.95 -17.16
N LYS A 52 10.21 1.51 -16.92
CA LYS A 52 9.79 2.81 -17.47
C LYS A 52 9.86 3.96 -16.46
N ALA A 53 9.92 3.64 -15.17
CA ALA A 53 9.96 4.59 -14.07
C ALA A 53 10.48 3.91 -12.80
N VAL A 54 10.99 4.69 -11.87
CA VAL A 54 11.31 4.28 -10.50
C VAL A 54 10.13 4.61 -9.59
N LEU A 55 9.75 3.66 -8.73
CA LEU A 55 8.79 3.86 -7.64
C LEU A 55 9.49 3.67 -6.29
N PHE A 56 9.53 4.72 -5.48
CA PHE A 56 9.83 4.62 -4.06
C PHE A 56 8.54 4.43 -3.24
N VAL A 57 8.48 3.44 -2.35
CA VAL A 57 7.33 3.25 -1.45
C VAL A 57 7.75 3.38 0.02
N ALA A 58 7.09 4.29 0.73
CA ALA A 58 7.31 4.58 2.15
C ALA A 58 6.19 4.00 3.03
N HIS A 59 6.55 3.16 3.99
CA HIS A 59 5.58 2.53 4.90
C HIS A 59 4.92 3.52 5.88
N GLY A 60 3.79 3.11 6.46
CA GLY A 60 3.15 3.77 7.61
C GLY A 60 3.87 3.50 8.93
N CYS A 61 3.35 4.01 10.04
CA CYS A 61 3.98 3.78 11.35
C CYS A 61 3.91 2.30 11.75
N ASN A 62 4.95 1.77 12.40
CA ASN A 62 5.11 0.35 12.75
C ASN A 62 5.30 -0.58 11.55
N GLY A 63 5.45 -0.04 10.34
CA GLY A 63 5.85 -0.80 9.15
C GLY A 63 7.37 -0.80 8.93
N GLY A 64 7.78 -1.39 7.82
CA GLY A 64 9.15 -1.44 7.32
C GLY A 64 9.19 -1.94 5.87
N ALA A 65 10.35 -1.84 5.20
CA ALA A 65 10.54 -2.33 3.83
C ALA A 65 10.12 -3.81 3.68
N VAL A 66 10.39 -4.63 4.70
CA VAL A 66 10.04 -6.06 4.75
C VAL A 66 8.54 -6.36 4.63
N ASN A 67 7.64 -5.38 4.86
CA ASN A 67 6.20 -5.59 4.71
C ASN A 67 5.76 -5.71 3.24
N PHE A 68 6.51 -5.10 2.32
CA PHE A 68 6.17 -5.03 0.90
C PHE A 68 6.56 -6.26 0.08
N TRP A 69 7.33 -7.18 0.66
CA TRP A 69 7.93 -8.30 -0.06
C TRP A 69 7.65 -9.62 0.63
N ASP A 70 7.72 -10.70 -0.14
CA ASP A 70 7.42 -12.03 0.36
C ASP A 70 8.59 -12.63 1.08
N ARG A 71 8.27 -13.42 2.10
CA ARG A 71 9.22 -14.37 2.63
C ARG A 71 9.69 -15.28 1.50
N SER A 72 11.00 -15.28 1.29
CA SER A 72 11.67 -16.06 0.26
C SER A 72 13.08 -16.41 0.72
N SER A 73 13.82 -17.21 -0.05
CA SER A 73 15.22 -17.49 0.25
C SER A 73 16.10 -16.23 0.19
N SER A 74 15.75 -15.24 -0.65
CA SER A 74 16.48 -13.97 -0.74
C SER A 74 16.04 -12.96 0.34
N CYS A 75 14.86 -13.13 0.92
CA CYS A 75 14.39 -12.33 2.05
C CYS A 75 13.67 -13.19 3.10
N PRO A 76 14.40 -13.89 3.99
CA PRO A 76 13.79 -14.77 4.99
C PRO A 76 12.96 -14.00 6.04
N ASN A 77 13.31 -12.74 6.29
CA ASN A 77 12.63 -11.87 7.26
C ASN A 77 11.48 -11.06 6.67
N CYS A 78 11.25 -11.14 5.36
CA CYS A 78 10.13 -10.49 4.73
C CYS A 78 8.79 -11.04 5.23
N ILE A 79 7.79 -10.16 5.28
CA ILE A 79 6.46 -10.43 5.85
C ILE A 79 5.42 -10.56 4.75
N GLY A 80 5.40 -9.62 3.79
CA GLY A 80 4.47 -9.64 2.66
C GLY A 80 3.02 -9.37 3.06
N LEU A 81 2.78 -8.26 3.77
CA LEU A 81 1.43 -7.83 4.14
C LEU A 81 0.60 -7.55 2.89
N PRO A 82 -0.69 -7.94 2.84
CA PRO A 82 -1.43 -8.00 1.58
C PRO A 82 -1.52 -6.67 0.82
N GLU A 83 -1.80 -5.54 1.48
CA GLU A 83 -1.86 -4.24 0.80
C GLU A 83 -0.51 -3.80 0.25
N GLU A 84 0.53 -3.89 1.08
CA GLU A 84 1.88 -3.49 0.74
C GLU A 84 2.43 -4.31 -0.44
N ARG A 85 2.31 -5.64 -0.38
CA ARG A 85 2.78 -6.52 -1.46
C ARG A 85 1.96 -6.40 -2.73
N LEU A 86 0.65 -6.16 -2.65
CA LEU A 86 -0.17 -5.92 -3.84
C LEU A 86 0.25 -4.62 -4.55
N LEU A 87 0.60 -3.55 -3.82
CA LEU A 87 1.14 -2.34 -4.43
C LEU A 87 2.42 -2.59 -5.23
N VAL A 88 3.34 -3.40 -4.68
CA VAL A 88 4.56 -3.79 -5.40
C VAL A 88 4.25 -4.62 -6.65
N LEU A 89 3.33 -5.59 -6.54
CA LEU A 89 2.92 -6.41 -7.69
C LEU A 89 2.30 -5.55 -8.79
N HIS A 90 1.43 -4.61 -8.42
CA HIS A 90 0.85 -3.64 -9.35
C HIS A 90 1.90 -2.79 -10.06
N ALA A 91 2.90 -2.29 -9.31
CA ALA A 91 3.99 -1.49 -9.87
C ALA A 91 4.85 -2.30 -10.85
N LEU A 92 5.27 -3.49 -10.45
CA LEU A 92 6.10 -4.38 -11.26
C LEU A 92 5.39 -4.83 -12.55
N ALA A 93 4.09 -5.16 -12.45
CA ALA A 93 3.28 -5.51 -13.62
C ALA A 93 3.20 -4.37 -14.65
N ARG A 94 3.26 -3.11 -14.18
CA ARG A 94 3.27 -1.90 -15.01
C ARG A 94 4.68 -1.41 -15.36
N LYS A 95 5.72 -2.22 -15.11
CA LYS A 95 7.13 -1.93 -15.43
C LYS A 95 7.75 -0.79 -14.63
N PHE A 96 7.29 -0.56 -13.41
CA PHE A 96 8.00 0.29 -12.45
C PHE A 96 9.11 -0.52 -11.77
N ALA A 97 10.32 0.03 -11.70
CA ALA A 97 11.38 -0.46 -10.83
C ALA A 97 11.07 -0.02 -9.40
N VAL A 98 10.87 -0.96 -8.48
CA VAL A 98 10.36 -0.66 -7.14
C VAL A 98 11.48 -0.74 -6.12
N ILE A 99 11.63 0.31 -5.32
CA ILE A 99 12.50 0.36 -4.15
C ILE A 99 11.68 0.71 -2.90
N THR A 100 11.92 -0.03 -1.82
CA THR A 100 11.35 0.21 -0.49
C THR A 100 12.47 0.37 0.51
N ILE A 101 12.31 1.29 1.44
CA ILE A 101 13.33 1.64 2.43
C ILE A 101 12.63 1.67 3.79
N SER A 102 13.23 1.06 4.81
CA SER A 102 12.72 1.16 6.18
C SER A 102 13.03 2.55 6.76
N SER A 103 12.17 3.09 7.60
CA SER A 103 12.54 4.25 8.42
C SER A 103 13.54 3.82 9.50
N ALA A 104 14.32 4.77 10.02
CA ALA A 104 15.28 4.54 11.11
C ALA A 104 14.60 4.12 12.44
N GLY A 105 13.30 4.38 12.58
CA GLY A 105 12.52 4.03 13.77
C GLY A 105 11.16 3.44 13.43
N ARG A 106 10.17 3.72 14.28
CA ARG A 106 8.79 3.28 14.09
C ARG A 106 8.06 4.04 12.98
N CYS A 107 8.38 5.32 12.82
CA CYS A 107 7.75 6.24 11.89
C CYS A 107 8.83 7.08 11.23
N TRP A 108 8.53 7.63 10.06
CA TRP A 108 9.41 8.55 9.35
C TRP A 108 9.58 9.89 10.07
N THR A 109 10.77 10.46 9.93
CA THR A 109 11.19 11.76 10.45
C THR A 109 11.78 12.61 9.31
N LEU A 110 11.65 13.93 9.39
CA LEU A 110 12.10 14.84 8.32
C LEU A 110 13.54 15.35 8.48
N GLY A 111 14.25 14.89 9.52
CA GLY A 111 15.62 15.33 9.81
C GLY A 111 16.66 14.70 8.88
N GLU A 112 17.70 14.12 9.46
CA GLU A 112 18.78 13.46 8.73
C GLU A 112 18.27 12.33 7.82
N GLU A 113 17.20 11.67 8.23
CA GLU A 113 16.55 10.59 7.46
C GLU A 113 16.15 11.01 6.04
N ARG A 114 15.72 12.27 5.84
CA ARG A 114 15.40 12.79 4.50
C ARG A 114 16.61 12.77 3.57
N ILE A 115 17.78 13.15 4.11
CA ILE A 115 19.05 13.20 3.37
C ILE A 115 19.51 11.77 3.09
N ILE A 116 19.45 10.90 4.09
CA ILE A 116 19.84 9.49 3.98
C ILE A 116 19.03 8.79 2.88
N VAL A 117 17.70 8.92 2.89
CA VAL A 117 16.82 8.27 1.91
C VAL A 117 17.07 8.81 0.51
N LYS A 118 17.22 10.13 0.35
CA LYS A 118 17.55 10.73 -0.96
C LYS A 118 18.86 10.16 -1.51
N ASN A 119 19.89 10.05 -0.66
CA ASN A 119 21.18 9.50 -1.05
C ASN A 119 21.08 8.01 -1.41
N ILE A 120 20.27 7.22 -0.69
CA ILE A 120 20.02 5.82 -1.01
C ILE A 120 19.34 5.69 -2.39
N ILE A 121 18.27 6.44 -2.64
CA ILE A 121 17.55 6.38 -3.93
C ILE A 121 18.47 6.78 -5.09
N GLN A 122 19.25 7.86 -4.93
CA GLN A 122 20.20 8.30 -5.96
C GLN A 122 21.29 7.28 -6.22
N TRP A 123 21.91 6.74 -5.17
CA TRP A 123 22.91 5.68 -5.29
C TRP A 123 22.34 4.45 -5.99
N TRP A 124 21.15 3.99 -5.58
CA TRP A 124 20.51 2.81 -6.14
C TRP A 124 20.17 3.01 -7.62
N ALA A 125 19.58 4.16 -7.97
CA ALA A 125 19.27 4.50 -9.35
C ALA A 125 20.52 4.51 -10.23
N LEU A 126 21.60 5.16 -9.79
CA LEU A 126 22.88 5.18 -10.51
C LEU A 126 23.49 3.79 -10.65
N THR A 127 23.46 2.98 -9.59
CA THR A 127 24.04 1.62 -9.58
C THR A 127 23.35 0.70 -10.59
N HIS A 128 22.08 0.95 -10.88
CA HIS A 128 21.26 0.13 -11.77
C HIS A 128 20.91 0.80 -13.11
N ASN A 129 21.55 1.93 -13.44
CA ASN A 129 21.31 2.70 -14.67
C ASN A 129 19.85 3.15 -14.84
N LEU A 130 19.23 3.62 -13.75
CA LEU A 130 17.83 4.08 -13.69
C LEU A 130 17.73 5.61 -13.54
N GLU A 131 18.85 6.33 -13.50
CA GLU A 131 18.90 7.77 -13.22
C GLU A 131 18.23 8.64 -14.29
N SER A 132 18.06 8.10 -15.50
CA SER A 132 17.33 8.76 -16.59
C SER A 132 15.82 8.54 -16.54
N LEU A 133 15.34 7.61 -15.69
CA LEU A 133 13.92 7.30 -15.58
C LEU A 133 13.22 8.27 -14.61
N PRO A 134 11.94 8.60 -14.86
CA PRO A 134 11.14 9.36 -13.92
C PRO A 134 11.06 8.65 -12.55
N LEU A 135 11.16 9.43 -11.46
CA LEU A 135 10.99 8.95 -10.09
C LEU A 135 9.61 9.39 -9.57
N VAL A 136 8.79 8.42 -9.20
CA VAL A 136 7.54 8.63 -8.46
C VAL A 136 7.66 8.02 -7.08
N ALA A 137 6.82 8.48 -6.15
CA ALA A 137 6.81 7.97 -4.78
C ALA A 137 5.39 7.83 -4.24
N LEU A 138 5.20 6.82 -3.40
CA LEU A 138 3.96 6.53 -2.70
C LEU A 138 4.24 6.38 -1.20
N GLY A 139 3.35 6.87 -0.35
CA GLY A 139 3.53 6.70 1.08
C GLY A 139 2.22 6.68 1.87
N ALA A 140 2.23 5.97 2.98
CA ALA A 140 1.12 5.80 3.90
C ALA A 140 1.36 6.57 5.21
N SER A 141 0.37 7.29 5.75
CA SER A 141 0.47 7.94 7.07
C SER A 141 1.77 8.76 7.23
N SER A 142 2.66 8.43 8.18
CA SER A 142 3.98 9.09 8.32
C SER A 142 4.84 8.99 7.05
N GLY A 143 4.77 7.90 6.29
CA GLY A 143 5.42 7.74 4.99
C GLY A 143 4.81 8.61 3.91
N GLY A 144 3.49 8.83 3.92
CA GLY A 144 2.81 9.76 3.02
C GLY A 144 3.24 11.21 3.28
N TYR A 145 3.34 11.57 4.56
CA TYR A 145 3.92 12.85 4.96
C TYR A 145 5.38 12.98 4.54
N PHE A 146 6.19 11.93 4.75
CA PHE A 146 7.60 11.91 4.36
C PHE A 146 7.80 12.08 2.85
N VAL A 147 7.04 11.35 2.03
CA VAL A 147 7.05 11.50 0.55
C VAL A 147 6.62 12.90 0.13
N SER A 148 5.56 13.43 0.75
CA SER A 148 5.13 14.82 0.50
C SER A 148 6.22 15.83 0.83
N ALA A 149 6.98 15.59 1.91
CA ALA A 149 8.11 16.43 2.35
C ALA A 149 9.40 16.24 1.52
N LEU A 150 9.53 15.12 0.81
CA LEU A 150 10.58 14.90 -0.18
C LEU A 150 10.27 15.67 -1.47
N ALA A 151 8.99 15.66 -1.90
CA ALA A 151 8.52 16.37 -3.09
C ALA A 151 8.38 17.89 -2.84
N THR A 152 8.04 18.31 -1.62
CA THR A 152 7.71 19.69 -1.28
C THR A 152 8.23 20.06 0.12
N ASN A 153 8.40 21.34 0.47
CA ASN A 153 8.70 21.76 1.85
C ASN A 153 7.41 21.96 2.70
N LEU A 154 6.36 21.17 2.47
CA LEU A 154 5.06 21.34 3.13
C LEU A 154 4.95 20.56 4.45
N ARG A 155 4.09 21.07 5.36
CA ARG A 155 3.75 20.43 6.65
C ARG A 155 2.46 19.61 6.52
N GLN A 156 2.23 18.70 7.46
CA GLN A 156 1.02 17.90 7.55
C GLN A 156 -0.21 18.80 7.74
N GLN A 157 -1.23 18.60 6.92
CA GLN A 157 -2.51 19.34 6.91
C GLN A 157 -3.66 18.36 6.65
N LYS A 158 -4.92 18.82 6.78
CA LYS A 158 -6.07 18.03 6.31
C LYS A 158 -5.97 17.81 4.81
N ILE A 159 -6.45 16.67 4.31
CA ILE A 159 -6.35 16.31 2.87
C ILE A 159 -6.92 17.41 1.98
N SER A 160 -8.12 17.92 2.29
CA SER A 160 -8.77 18.99 1.52
C SER A 160 -7.97 20.29 1.48
N GLU A 161 -7.49 20.76 2.64
CA GLU A 161 -6.62 21.94 2.75
C GLU A 161 -5.29 21.72 1.99
N PHE A 162 -4.73 20.52 2.10
CA PHE A 162 -3.46 20.16 1.45
C PHE A 162 -3.61 20.14 -0.08
N ILE A 163 -4.68 19.55 -0.61
CA ILE A 163 -4.99 19.55 -2.03
C ILE A 163 -5.16 20.98 -2.55
N GLU A 164 -5.87 21.84 -1.81
CA GLU A 164 -6.02 23.25 -2.19
C GLU A 164 -4.66 23.96 -2.23
N VAL A 165 -3.82 23.74 -1.22
CA VAL A 165 -2.45 24.30 -1.19
C VAL A 165 -1.59 23.80 -2.36
N LEU A 166 -1.67 22.51 -2.71
CA LEU A 166 -0.96 21.95 -3.86
C LEU A 166 -1.44 22.56 -5.17
N LYS A 167 -2.76 22.59 -5.40
CA LYS A 167 -3.38 23.17 -6.60
C LYS A 167 -3.05 24.66 -6.75
N ASN A 168 -3.07 25.42 -5.66
CA ASN A 168 -2.68 26.84 -5.65
C ASN A 168 -1.20 27.07 -5.99
N LYS A 169 -0.34 26.05 -5.81
CA LYS A 169 1.07 26.06 -6.22
C LYS A 169 1.29 25.53 -7.64
N GLY A 170 0.22 25.20 -8.37
CA GLY A 170 0.29 24.58 -9.69
C GLY A 170 0.78 23.13 -9.66
N ILE A 171 0.63 22.44 -8.52
CA ILE A 171 0.92 21.01 -8.39
C ILE A 171 -0.39 20.25 -8.57
N ASP A 172 -0.42 19.33 -9.53
CA ASP A 172 -1.57 18.46 -9.76
C ASP A 172 -1.79 17.55 -8.55
N ALA A 173 -3.04 17.50 -8.08
CA ALA A 173 -3.43 16.75 -6.91
C ALA A 173 -4.87 16.25 -7.05
N GLU A 174 -5.11 15.01 -6.65
CA GLU A 174 -6.42 14.37 -6.66
C GLU A 174 -6.68 13.69 -5.33
N GLU A 175 -7.97 13.58 -4.97
CA GLU A 175 -8.43 12.85 -3.79
C GLU A 175 -9.08 11.54 -4.21
N VAL A 176 -8.76 10.47 -3.50
CA VAL A 176 -9.41 9.18 -3.69
C VAL A 176 -9.95 8.72 -2.34
N GLU A 177 -11.26 8.69 -2.22
CA GLU A 177 -11.93 8.27 -0.99
C GLU A 177 -11.87 6.74 -0.86
N CYS A 178 -11.41 6.28 0.31
CA CYS A 178 -11.37 4.87 0.66
C CYS A 178 -12.59 4.53 1.51
N MET A 179 -13.46 3.67 0.99
CA MET A 179 -14.72 3.32 1.62
C MET A 179 -14.66 1.94 2.26
N GLU A 180 -15.48 1.74 3.29
CA GLU A 180 -15.66 0.43 3.91
C GLU A 180 -16.33 -0.51 2.92
N PHE A 181 -16.10 -1.81 3.10
CA PHE A 181 -16.69 -2.82 2.25
C PHE A 181 -16.97 -4.10 3.04
N PRO A 182 -17.96 -4.90 2.61
CA PRO A 182 -18.33 -6.10 3.33
C PRO A 182 -17.29 -7.20 3.11
N LEU A 183 -16.99 -7.93 4.17
CA LEU A 183 -16.25 -9.17 4.10
C LEU A 183 -17.12 -10.27 3.46
N SER A 184 -16.48 -11.19 2.75
CA SER A 184 -17.08 -12.42 2.23
C SER A 184 -16.37 -13.66 2.78
N PRO A 185 -16.96 -14.86 2.65
CA PRO A 185 -16.29 -16.10 3.05
C PRO A 185 -14.94 -16.34 2.36
N SER A 186 -14.75 -15.89 1.11
CA SER A 186 -13.50 -16.08 0.36
C SER A 186 -12.50 -14.93 0.54
N PHE A 187 -12.94 -13.78 1.04
CA PHE A 187 -12.18 -12.53 1.01
C PHE A 187 -10.73 -12.66 1.50
N LEU A 188 -10.51 -13.31 2.65
CA LEU A 188 -9.16 -13.44 3.19
C LEU A 188 -8.30 -14.40 2.37
N ALA A 189 -8.89 -15.48 1.83
CA ALA A 189 -8.19 -16.41 0.95
C ALA A 189 -7.84 -15.79 -0.41
N ASP A 190 -8.69 -14.88 -0.91
CA ASP A 190 -8.46 -14.17 -2.17
C ASP A 190 -7.31 -13.14 -2.05
N ARG A 191 -7.01 -12.67 -0.82
CA ARG A 191 -6.02 -11.60 -0.56
C ARG A 191 -4.74 -12.06 0.12
N ILE A 192 -4.79 -13.11 0.93
CA ILE A 192 -3.67 -13.58 1.73
C ILE A 192 -3.03 -14.78 1.03
N PRO A 193 -1.81 -14.66 0.48
CA PRO A 193 -1.14 -15.78 -0.18
C PRO A 193 -1.02 -17.00 0.73
N GLY A 194 -1.40 -18.17 0.22
CA GLY A 194 -1.36 -19.43 0.94
C GLY A 194 -2.49 -19.64 1.95
N MET A 195 -3.43 -18.69 2.10
CA MET A 195 -4.60 -18.91 2.94
C MET A 195 -5.58 -19.90 2.30
N ASN A 196 -5.99 -20.89 3.09
CA ASN A 196 -6.94 -21.91 2.65
C ASN A 196 -8.38 -21.34 2.64
N GLN A 197 -9.14 -21.63 1.57
CA GLN A 197 -10.53 -21.18 1.40
C GLN A 197 -11.47 -21.60 2.55
N ASN A 198 -11.32 -22.82 3.08
CA ASN A 198 -12.11 -23.29 4.22
C ASN A 198 -11.73 -22.58 5.52
N VAL A 199 -10.45 -22.21 5.69
CA VAL A 199 -10.01 -21.40 6.86
C VAL A 199 -10.59 -19.99 6.77
N SER A 200 -10.57 -19.37 5.58
CA SER A 200 -11.20 -18.06 5.34
C SER A 200 -12.70 -18.10 5.66
N ALA A 201 -13.43 -19.08 5.13
CA ALA A 201 -14.87 -19.23 5.37
C ALA A 201 -15.19 -19.39 6.87
N LYS A 202 -14.42 -20.23 7.60
CA LYS A 202 -14.59 -20.42 9.05
C LYS A 202 -14.25 -19.17 9.86
N LEU A 203 -13.26 -18.38 9.44
CA LEU A 203 -12.96 -17.09 10.07
C LEU A 203 -14.13 -16.12 9.89
N PHE A 204 -14.69 -16.05 8.69
CA PHE A 204 -15.86 -15.22 8.41
C PHE A 204 -17.08 -15.63 9.26
N GLU A 205 -17.38 -16.94 9.35
CA GLU A 205 -18.42 -17.48 10.24
C GLU A 205 -18.18 -17.09 11.71
N LEU A 206 -16.93 -17.20 12.19
CA LEU A 206 -16.55 -16.78 13.54
C LEU A 206 -16.84 -15.29 13.76
N PHE A 207 -16.53 -14.44 12.78
CA PHE A 207 -16.79 -13.01 12.86
C PHE A 207 -18.28 -12.70 12.93
N GLN A 208 -19.12 -13.45 12.21
CA GLN A 208 -20.58 -13.33 12.27
C GLN A 208 -21.12 -13.77 13.64
N VAL A 209 -20.73 -14.97 14.12
CA VAL A 209 -21.18 -15.53 15.41
C VAL A 209 -20.81 -14.61 16.57
N LYS A 210 -19.60 -14.03 16.54
CA LYS A 210 -19.13 -13.09 17.57
C LYS A 210 -19.58 -11.65 17.32
N SER A 211 -20.39 -11.40 16.30
CA SER A 211 -20.95 -10.10 15.95
C SER A 211 -19.90 -9.01 15.67
N PHE A 212 -18.70 -9.39 15.20
CA PHE A 212 -17.66 -8.46 14.75
C PHE A 212 -18.00 -7.81 13.40
N VAL A 213 -18.75 -8.55 12.57
CA VAL A 213 -19.41 -8.02 11.37
C VAL A 213 -20.91 -7.88 11.58
N ASP A 214 -21.56 -7.03 10.78
CA ASP A 214 -23.02 -6.92 10.73
C ASP A 214 -23.66 -7.97 9.81
N GLY A 215 -24.99 -7.92 9.65
CA GLY A 215 -25.73 -8.86 8.80
C GLY A 215 -25.39 -8.78 7.31
N ASN A 216 -24.75 -7.69 6.88
CA ASN A 216 -24.30 -7.46 5.51
C ASN A 216 -22.79 -7.74 5.33
N GLY A 217 -22.09 -8.13 6.40
CA GLY A 217 -20.65 -8.44 6.37
C GLY A 217 -19.72 -7.26 6.63
N TYR A 218 -20.24 -6.08 6.99
CA TYR A 218 -19.42 -4.90 7.30
C TYR A 218 -18.82 -4.99 8.69
N MET A 219 -17.57 -4.56 8.83
CA MET A 219 -16.90 -4.48 10.12
C MET A 219 -17.58 -3.46 11.02
N LYS A 220 -17.93 -3.84 12.25
CA LYS A 220 -18.55 -2.90 13.21
C LYS A 220 -17.55 -2.01 13.95
N LYS A 221 -16.27 -2.41 13.93
CA LYS A 221 -15.15 -1.75 14.61
C LYS A 221 -13.88 -2.00 13.80
N ASP A 222 -12.87 -1.16 14.05
CA ASP A 222 -11.50 -1.36 13.56
C ASP A 222 -11.03 -2.81 13.83
N GLY A 223 -10.58 -3.48 12.77
CA GLY A 223 -10.04 -4.83 12.82
C GLY A 223 -8.84 -5.00 13.77
N ARG A 224 -8.05 -3.94 13.98
CA ARG A 224 -6.93 -3.91 14.94
C ARG A 224 -7.42 -3.84 16.39
N ALA A 225 -8.52 -3.12 16.63
CA ALA A 225 -9.16 -2.99 17.93
C ALA A 225 -10.13 -4.15 18.28
N THR A 226 -10.50 -4.95 17.28
CA THR A 226 -11.43 -6.06 17.44
C THR A 226 -10.77 -7.26 18.10
N ARG A 227 -11.45 -7.87 19.08
CA ARG A 227 -10.98 -9.01 19.89
C ARG A 227 -11.14 -10.36 19.18
N TRP A 228 -10.89 -10.39 17.87
CA TRP A 228 -11.08 -11.59 17.05
C TRP A 228 -10.01 -12.66 17.32
N LYS A 229 -8.81 -12.23 17.74
CA LYS A 229 -7.72 -13.12 18.16
C LYS A 229 -8.09 -13.92 19.41
N GLU A 230 -8.75 -13.28 20.38
CA GLU A 230 -9.33 -13.95 21.55
C GLU A 230 -10.39 -14.96 21.14
N ALA A 231 -11.35 -14.54 20.33
CA ALA A 231 -12.41 -15.42 19.85
C ALA A 231 -11.87 -16.64 19.07
N LEU A 232 -10.82 -16.44 18.28
CA LEU A 232 -10.13 -17.51 17.56
C LEU A 232 -9.48 -18.51 18.52
N ARG A 233 -8.82 -18.04 19.59
CA ARG A 233 -8.24 -18.93 20.62
C ARG A 233 -9.29 -19.75 21.37
N GLU A 234 -10.49 -19.21 21.54
CA GLU A 234 -11.62 -19.93 22.13
C GLU A 234 -12.25 -20.96 21.16
N CYS A 235 -12.02 -20.82 19.86
CA CYS A 235 -12.59 -21.68 18.83
C CYS A 235 -11.73 -22.93 18.61
N LYS A 236 -12.17 -24.08 19.14
CA LYS A 236 -11.41 -25.35 19.07
C LYS A 236 -11.32 -25.96 17.66
N ASN A 237 -12.21 -25.58 16.73
CA ASN A 237 -12.35 -26.21 15.40
C ASN A 237 -11.69 -25.41 14.27
N LEU A 238 -10.93 -24.37 14.61
CA LEU A 238 -10.27 -23.48 13.67
C LEU A 238 -8.85 -23.16 14.15
N VAL A 239 -7.86 -23.44 13.31
CA VAL A 239 -6.46 -23.13 13.57
C VAL A 239 -5.98 -22.20 12.46
N LEU A 240 -5.39 -21.07 12.86
CA LEU A 240 -4.73 -20.12 11.95
C LEU A 240 -3.23 -20.14 12.23
N ASP A 241 -2.43 -20.17 11.17
CA ASP A 241 -0.99 -20.01 11.29
C ASP A 241 -0.67 -18.66 11.94
N LYS A 242 0.24 -18.64 12.92
CA LYS A 242 0.64 -17.41 13.62
C LYS A 242 1.17 -16.34 12.66
N SER A 243 1.81 -16.74 11.56
CA SER A 243 2.31 -15.84 10.52
C SER A 243 1.19 -15.10 9.78
N MET A 244 0.00 -15.69 9.67
CA MET A 244 -1.15 -15.09 9.00
C MET A 244 -1.95 -14.13 9.89
N VAL A 245 -1.73 -14.14 11.21
CA VAL A 245 -2.50 -13.32 12.15
C VAL A 245 -2.41 -11.83 11.82
N GLN A 246 -1.21 -11.35 11.50
CA GLN A 246 -1.03 -9.95 11.12
C GLN A 246 -1.71 -9.65 9.77
N HIS A 247 -1.66 -10.57 8.82
CA HIS A 247 -2.27 -10.37 7.50
C HIS A 247 -3.78 -10.24 7.64
N VAL A 248 -4.43 -11.15 8.38
CA VAL A 248 -5.86 -11.05 8.68
C VAL A 248 -6.18 -9.74 9.39
N GLN A 249 -5.39 -9.33 10.38
CA GLN A 249 -5.65 -8.08 11.10
C GLN A 249 -5.65 -6.86 10.17
N GLU A 250 -4.70 -6.78 9.25
CA GLU A 250 -4.61 -5.67 8.30
C GLU A 250 -5.71 -5.71 7.25
N GLU A 251 -6.18 -6.90 6.85
CA GLU A 251 -7.35 -7.04 5.97
C GLU A 251 -8.68 -6.69 6.66
N LEU A 252 -8.80 -6.93 7.96
CA LEU A 252 -9.95 -6.47 8.73
C LEU A 252 -9.90 -4.96 8.98
N ASN A 253 -8.69 -4.42 9.16
CA ASN A 253 -8.48 -2.97 9.14
C ASN A 253 -8.93 -2.43 7.79
N LEU A 254 -8.53 -3.05 6.67
CA LEU A 254 -8.90 -2.75 5.27
C LEU A 254 -10.43 -2.73 5.05
N ALA A 255 -11.17 -3.67 5.63
CA ALA A 255 -12.62 -3.67 5.47
C ALA A 255 -13.34 -2.51 6.20
N PHE A 256 -12.74 -1.97 7.26
CA PHE A 256 -13.34 -0.93 8.13
C PHE A 256 -13.09 0.53 7.68
N ALA A 257 -12.41 0.76 6.55
CA ALA A 257 -11.99 2.09 6.05
C ALA A 257 -11.05 2.94 6.94
N TYR A 258 -10.28 2.38 7.86
CA TYR A 258 -9.39 3.16 8.74
C TYR A 258 -7.96 3.39 8.20
N HIS A 259 -7.61 2.83 7.03
CA HIS A 259 -6.25 2.32 6.75
C HIS A 259 -5.15 3.38 6.59
N GLU A 260 -3.91 2.92 6.80
CA GLU A 260 -2.71 3.68 6.46
C GLU A 260 -2.29 3.51 5.00
N MET A 261 -2.50 2.32 4.41
CA MET A 261 -2.14 1.94 3.02
C MET A 261 -3.30 1.15 2.38
N THR A 262 -3.48 1.27 1.05
CA THR A 262 -4.45 0.45 0.31
C THR A 262 -4.00 0.18 -1.12
N SER A 263 -4.30 -1.03 -1.59
CA SER A 263 -4.12 -1.52 -2.94
C SER A 263 -5.40 -1.45 -3.77
N LEU A 264 -6.56 -1.17 -3.17
CA LEU A 264 -7.86 -1.23 -3.82
C LEU A 264 -7.96 -0.22 -4.99
N GLN A 265 -7.33 0.94 -4.85
CA GLN A 265 -7.29 1.99 -5.87
C GLN A 265 -5.97 2.00 -6.67
N SER A 266 -5.20 0.91 -6.64
CA SER A 266 -3.94 0.81 -7.38
C SER A 266 -4.11 1.14 -8.86
N GLU A 267 -5.17 0.67 -9.51
CA GLU A 267 -5.42 0.97 -10.92
C GLU A 267 -5.49 2.48 -11.20
N GLN A 268 -6.21 3.22 -10.34
CA GLN A 268 -6.32 4.68 -10.44
C GLN A 268 -4.99 5.37 -10.12
N ILE A 269 -4.30 4.94 -9.04
CA ILE A 269 -3.00 5.49 -8.62
C ILE A 269 -1.96 5.33 -9.72
N PHE A 270 -1.82 4.13 -10.29
CA PHE A 270 -0.80 3.87 -11.31
C PHE A 270 -1.14 4.51 -12.66
N LYS A 271 -2.41 4.57 -13.06
CA LYS A 271 -2.84 5.36 -14.23
C LYS A 271 -2.49 6.83 -14.07
N TRP A 272 -2.68 7.37 -12.86
CA TRP A 272 -2.30 8.74 -12.55
C TRP A 272 -0.78 8.91 -12.63
N PHE A 273 0.03 8.03 -12.04
CA PHE A 273 1.49 8.11 -12.22
C PHE A 273 1.88 8.08 -13.70
N GLU A 274 1.32 7.15 -14.47
CA GLU A 274 1.59 7.00 -15.91
C GLU A 274 1.25 8.24 -16.73
N SER A 275 0.18 8.97 -16.39
CA SER A 275 -0.17 10.21 -17.09
C SER A 275 0.79 11.37 -16.81
N HIS A 276 1.67 11.26 -15.82
CA HIS A 276 2.64 12.29 -15.40
C HIS A 276 4.10 11.88 -15.64
N LEU A 277 4.36 10.80 -16.39
CA LEU A 277 5.74 10.38 -16.72
C LEU A 277 6.36 11.14 -17.90
N ASN A 278 5.61 12.01 -18.57
CA ASN A 278 6.00 12.72 -19.80
C ASN A 278 6.14 14.23 -19.61
#